data_AF-A0A850NRT9-F1
#
_entry.id   AF-A0A850NRT9-F1
#
_cell.length_a   1.000
_cell.length_b   1.000
_cell.length_c   1.000
_cell.angle_alpha   90.00
_cell.angle_beta   90.00
_cell.angle_gamma   90.00
#
_symmetry.space_group_name_H-M   'P 1'
#
loop_
_entity.id
_entity.type
_entity.pdbx_description
1 polymer ?
#
loop_
_entity_poly.entity_id
_entity_poly.type
_entity_poly.pdbx_seq_one_letter_code
_entity_poly.pdbx_strand_id
1 'polypeptide(L)'
;AMQAPPRIADPEQPLALSAVAQGDLTSALTTLSHRGTFAQKLAENDRTCPMHLAYITLQRDPAAPAQGEAGARIVSGGYVSPLFALGPTPLRVAIPYPAPFSTGHGTISVIASGGAVVSLLPSWHVLPDGPNTQAVSWTPGPDCDKPF
;
A
#
# COMPACT_ATOMS: atom_id res chain seq x y z
N ALA A 1 -15.12 45.45 -1.04
CA ALA A 1 -14.50 44.22 -1.57
C ALA A 1 -15.12 43.04 -0.83
N MET A 2 -15.90 42.19 -1.52
CA MET A 2 -16.49 41.00 -0.91
C MET A 2 -15.40 39.95 -0.72
N GLN A 3 -15.17 39.55 0.52
CA GLN A 3 -14.22 38.51 0.88
C GLN A 3 -14.85 37.16 0.53
N ALA A 4 -14.21 36.39 -0.35
CA ALA A 4 -14.65 35.04 -0.67
C ALA A 4 -14.61 34.18 0.61
N PRO A 5 -15.59 33.29 0.82
CA PRO A 5 -15.59 32.41 1.98
C PRO A 5 -14.35 31.48 1.95
N PRO A 6 -13.84 31.06 3.12
CA PRO A 6 -12.72 30.12 3.18
C PRO A 6 -13.11 28.84 2.44
N ARG A 7 -12.20 28.36 1.57
CA ARG A 7 -12.35 27.06 0.91
C ARG A 7 -12.54 26.02 2.00
N ILE A 8 -13.70 25.35 1.99
CA ILE A 8 -13.96 24.15 2.78
C ILE A 8 -12.77 23.21 2.52
N ALA A 9 -12.12 22.73 3.58
CA ALA A 9 -11.03 21.77 3.48
C ALA A 9 -11.50 20.60 2.59
N ASP A 10 -10.71 20.26 1.58
CA ASP A 10 -10.95 19.08 0.75
C ASP A 10 -11.15 17.88 1.70
N PRO A 11 -12.23 17.09 1.56
CA PRO A 11 -12.36 15.86 2.33
C PRO A 11 -11.15 14.98 2.00
N GLU A 12 -10.46 14.49 3.04
CA GLU A 12 -9.24 13.69 2.98
C GLU A 12 -9.10 12.93 1.66
N GLN A 13 -8.32 13.48 0.72
CA GLN A 13 -8.19 12.86 -0.60
C GLN A 13 -7.60 11.45 -0.42
N PRO A 14 -8.29 10.40 -0.90
CA PRO A 14 -7.83 9.04 -0.70
C PRO A 14 -6.49 8.86 -1.42
N LEU A 15 -5.54 8.25 -0.71
CA LEU A 15 -4.19 8.08 -1.22
C LEU A 15 -4.20 7.15 -2.44
N ALA A 16 -3.58 7.55 -3.54
CA ALA A 16 -3.63 6.73 -4.75
C ALA A 16 -2.58 5.59 -4.73
N LEU A 17 -3.03 4.36 -4.97
CA LEU A 17 -2.20 3.19 -5.23
C LEU A 17 -1.86 3.10 -6.72
N SER A 18 -0.60 2.83 -7.02
CA SER A 18 -0.11 2.60 -8.38
C SER A 18 0.08 1.12 -8.65
N ALA A 19 -0.46 0.63 -9.78
CA ALA A 19 -0.35 -0.76 -10.17
C ALA A 19 1.11 -1.15 -10.45
N VAL A 20 1.46 -2.39 -10.11
CA VAL A 20 2.69 -3.04 -10.56
C VAL A 20 2.57 -3.33 -12.05
N ALA A 21 3.50 -2.81 -12.85
CA ALA A 21 3.56 -3.11 -14.27
C ALA A 21 3.93 -4.59 -14.49
N GLN A 22 3.42 -5.20 -15.56
CA GLN A 22 3.66 -6.61 -15.86
C GLN A 22 5.16 -6.96 -15.96
N GLY A 23 5.99 -6.05 -16.48
CA GLY A 23 7.44 -6.21 -16.55
C GLY A 23 8.15 -6.25 -15.19
N ASP A 24 7.50 -5.72 -14.14
CA ASP A 24 8.07 -5.64 -12.79
C ASP A 24 7.50 -6.72 -11.84
N LEU A 25 6.60 -7.58 -12.33
CA LEU A 25 5.89 -8.56 -11.50
C LEU A 25 6.86 -9.49 -10.76
N THR A 26 7.87 -10.03 -11.45
CA THR A 26 8.86 -10.93 -10.84
C THR A 26 9.56 -10.28 -9.65
N SER A 27 9.98 -9.02 -9.79
CA SER A 27 10.61 -8.24 -8.71
C SER A 27 9.61 -7.95 -7.58
N ALA A 28 8.37 -7.57 -7.91
CA ALA A 28 7.32 -7.34 -6.93
C ALA A 28 7.07 -8.57 -6.04
N LEU A 29 7.00 -9.76 -6.64
CA LEU A 29 6.77 -11.03 -5.95
C LEU A 29 7.82 -11.33 -4.87
N THR A 30 9.07 -10.90 -5.06
CA THR A 30 10.14 -11.09 -4.06
C THR A 30 9.92 -10.34 -2.75
N THR A 31 9.08 -9.30 -2.77
CA THR A 31 8.78 -8.49 -1.58
C THR A 31 7.60 -9.03 -0.78
N LEU A 32 6.83 -9.97 -1.35
CA LEU A 32 5.71 -10.60 -0.68
C LEU A 32 6.19 -11.65 0.32
N SER A 33 5.41 -11.87 1.38
CA SER A 33 5.70 -12.94 2.33
C SER A 33 5.75 -14.30 1.62
N HIS A 34 6.93 -14.94 1.62
CA HIS A 34 7.08 -16.36 1.23
C HIS A 34 6.39 -17.31 2.21
N ARG A 35 6.10 -16.85 3.43
CA ARG A 35 5.41 -17.62 4.46
C ARG A 35 3.90 -17.42 4.36
N GLY A 36 3.28 -18.18 3.48
CA GLY A 36 1.83 -18.27 3.39
C GLY A 36 1.37 -18.57 1.97
N THR A 37 0.23 -19.24 1.88
CA THR A 37 -0.47 -19.63 0.65
C THR A 37 -0.72 -18.49 -0.35
N PHE A 38 -0.41 -17.23 -0.02
CA PHE A 38 -0.68 -16.08 -0.89
C PHE A 38 0.22 -16.07 -2.13
N ALA A 39 1.54 -16.21 -1.99
CA ALA A 39 2.43 -16.25 -3.15
C ALA A 39 2.18 -17.49 -4.05
N GLN A 40 1.82 -18.63 -3.44
CA GLN A 40 1.40 -19.82 -4.18
C GLN A 40 0.05 -19.62 -4.89
N LYS A 41 -0.97 -19.11 -4.20
CA LYS A 41 -2.27 -18.75 -4.80
C LYS A 41 -2.12 -17.72 -5.90
N LEU A 42 -1.18 -16.79 -5.76
CA LEU A 42 -0.86 -15.79 -6.76
C LEU A 42 -0.26 -16.44 -8.01
N ALA A 43 0.71 -17.33 -7.85
CA ALA A 43 1.30 -18.10 -8.96
C ALA A 43 0.30 -19.08 -9.62
N GLU A 44 -0.62 -19.64 -8.84
CA GLU A 44 -1.68 -20.54 -9.35
C GLU A 44 -2.78 -19.77 -10.10
N ASN A 45 -3.18 -18.60 -9.59
CA ASN A 45 -4.21 -17.76 -10.20
C ASN A 45 -3.71 -17.01 -11.43
N ASP A 46 -2.41 -16.73 -11.58
CA ASP A 46 -1.84 -16.02 -12.74
C ASP A 46 -2.22 -16.66 -14.09
N ARG A 47 -2.55 -17.97 -14.10
CA ARG A 47 -2.97 -18.71 -15.30
C ARG A 47 -4.42 -18.51 -15.72
N THR A 48 -5.30 -18.08 -14.82
CA THR A 48 -6.75 -17.91 -15.06
C THR A 48 -7.25 -16.51 -14.75
N CYS A 49 -6.54 -15.78 -13.91
CA CYS A 49 -6.83 -14.42 -13.47
C CYS A 49 -5.54 -13.72 -12.99
N PRO A 50 -4.95 -12.81 -13.78
CA PRO A 50 -3.79 -12.06 -13.33
C PRO A 50 -4.19 -11.19 -12.13
N MET A 51 -3.64 -11.51 -10.96
CA MET A 51 -3.88 -10.73 -9.75
C MET A 51 -3.16 -9.39 -9.86
N HIS A 52 -3.92 -8.32 -9.63
CA HIS A 52 -3.37 -6.98 -9.60
C HIS A 52 -2.62 -6.75 -8.27
N LEU A 53 -1.37 -6.27 -8.39
CA LEU A 53 -0.58 -5.80 -7.27
C LEU A 53 -0.40 -4.29 -7.38
N ALA A 54 -0.20 -3.64 -6.24
CA ALA A 54 0.18 -2.23 -6.16
C ALA A 54 1.57 -2.08 -5.53
N TYR A 55 2.29 -1.02 -5.94
CA TYR A 55 3.50 -0.60 -5.26
C TYR A 55 3.19 0.44 -4.20
N ILE A 56 3.86 0.29 -3.06
CA ILE A 56 4.06 1.35 -2.07
C ILE A 56 5.55 1.48 -1.79
N THR A 57 5.97 2.67 -1.37
CA THR A 57 7.35 2.88 -0.92
C THR A 57 7.33 3.17 0.58
N LEU A 58 8.19 2.49 1.32
CA LEU A 58 8.36 2.68 2.75
C LEU A 58 9.70 3.33 3.03
N GLN A 59 9.74 4.26 3.97
CA GLN A 59 10.98 4.84 4.46
C GLN A 59 10.83 5.12 5.96
N ARG A 60 11.95 5.14 6.70
CA ARG A 60 11.94 5.71 8.05
C ARG A 60 11.58 7.19 7.95
N ASP A 61 10.67 7.65 8.81
CA ASP A 61 10.38 9.08 8.92
C ASP A 61 11.58 9.81 9.54
N PRO A 62 12.21 10.76 8.83
CA PRO A 62 13.36 11.50 9.36
C PRO A 62 12.99 12.42 10.53
N ALA A 63 11.71 12.77 10.71
CA ALA A 63 11.24 13.58 11.83
C ALA A 63 10.97 12.73 13.09
N ALA A 64 10.92 11.41 12.96
CA ALA A 64 10.70 10.52 14.10
C ALA A 64 11.97 10.34 14.94
N PRO A 65 11.85 10.14 16.27
CA PRO A 65 13.00 9.88 17.13
C PRO A 65 13.82 8.70 16.62
N ALA A 66 15.16 8.85 16.54
CA ALA A 66 16.05 7.83 15.99
C ALA A 66 16.27 6.60 16.91
N GLN A 67 15.40 6.38 17.89
CA GLN A 67 15.57 5.36 18.92
C GLN A 67 15.00 4.02 18.44
N GLY A 68 15.88 3.03 18.27
CA GLY A 68 15.50 1.66 17.94
C GLY A 68 15.44 1.32 16.44
N GLU A 69 15.17 0.05 16.18
CA GLU A 69 14.93 -0.48 14.84
C GLU A 69 13.52 -0.07 14.38
N ALA A 70 13.45 0.83 13.39
CA ALA A 70 12.20 1.14 12.71
C ALA A 70 11.88 -0.01 11.75
N GLY A 71 10.71 -0.61 11.91
CA GLY A 71 10.19 -1.61 11.00
C GLY A 71 8.71 -1.39 10.75
N ALA A 72 8.19 -1.87 9.62
CA ALA A 72 6.78 -1.78 9.29
C ALA A 72 6.22 -3.08 8.72
N ARG A 73 4.95 -3.35 9.05
CA ARG A 73 4.10 -4.32 8.37
C ARG A 73 2.92 -3.60 7.73
N ILE A 74 2.48 -4.09 6.59
CA ILE A 74 1.28 -3.61 5.90
C ILE A 74 0.21 -4.68 5.95
N VAL A 75 -1.00 -4.24 6.22
CA VAL A 75 -2.23 -5.01 6.11
C VAL A 75 -3.01 -4.45 4.93
N SER A 76 -3.35 -5.32 3.97
CA SER A 76 -4.14 -4.96 2.78
C SER A 76 -5.18 -6.04 2.55
N GLY A 77 -6.44 -5.75 2.87
CA GLY A 77 -7.50 -6.76 2.91
C GLY A 77 -7.13 -7.91 3.86
N GLY A 78 -7.12 -9.15 3.34
CA GLY A 78 -6.71 -10.34 4.10
C GLY A 78 -5.20 -10.61 4.15
N TYR A 79 -4.37 -9.80 3.49
CA TYR A 79 -2.92 -9.98 3.43
C TYR A 79 -2.19 -9.21 4.53
N VAL A 80 -1.21 -9.85 5.16
CA VAL A 80 -0.25 -9.23 6.09
C VAL A 80 1.17 -9.42 5.56
N SER A 81 1.88 -8.32 5.38
CA SER A 81 3.25 -8.31 4.84
C SER A 81 4.28 -8.91 5.80
N PRO A 82 5.48 -9.28 5.30
CA PRO A 82 6.61 -9.52 6.19
C PRO A 82 6.97 -8.22 6.91
N LEU A 83 7.78 -8.33 7.97
CA LEU A 83 8.33 -7.15 8.63
C LEU A 83 9.45 -6.57 7.74
N PHE A 84 9.29 -5.34 7.29
CA PHE A 84 10.30 -4.61 6.55
C PHE A 84 11.11 -3.72 7.49
N ALA A 85 12.43 -3.85 7.48
CA ALA A 85 13.31 -2.92 8.17
C ALA A 85 13.35 -1.58 7.43
N LEU A 86 13.12 -0.49 8.15
CA LEU A 86 13.05 0.86 7.61
C LEU A 86 14.33 1.65 7.90
N GLY A 87 14.96 2.10 6.83
CA GLY A 87 16.15 2.93 6.84
C GLY A 87 15.93 4.28 6.16
N PRO A 88 17.02 5.05 5.96
CA PRO A 88 16.99 6.31 5.22
C PRO A 88 16.75 6.09 3.71
N THR A 89 17.07 4.91 3.18
CA THR A 89 16.83 4.55 1.79
C THR A 89 15.38 4.08 1.61
N PRO A 90 14.62 4.65 0.66
CA PRO A 90 13.27 4.18 0.36
C PRO A 90 13.28 2.72 -0.11
N LEU A 91 12.38 1.92 0.46
CA LEU A 91 12.15 0.53 0.09
C LEU A 91 10.83 0.41 -0.64
N ARG A 92 10.88 0.04 -1.93
CA ARG A 92 9.67 -0.25 -2.71
C ARG A 92 9.20 -1.68 -2.42
N VAL A 93 7.93 -1.84 -2.07
CA VAL A 93 7.32 -3.13 -1.77
C VAL A 93 5.99 -3.28 -2.50
N ALA A 94 5.65 -4.52 -2.85
CA ALA A 94 4.38 -4.84 -3.47
C ALA A 94 3.36 -5.29 -2.42
N ILE A 95 2.11 -4.91 -2.63
CA ILE A 95 0.97 -5.38 -1.85
C ILE A 95 -0.18 -5.74 -2.80
N PRO A 96 -1.04 -6.71 -2.45
CA PRO A 96 -2.31 -6.84 -3.15
C PRO A 96 -3.22 -5.64 -2.88
N TYR A 97 -4.20 -5.44 -3.76
CA TYR A 97 -5.26 -4.47 -3.51
C TYR A 97 -6.11 -4.90 -2.30
N PRO A 98 -6.54 -3.96 -1.45
CA PRO A 98 -7.28 -4.28 -0.22
C PRO A 98 -8.73 -4.71 -0.44
N ALA A 99 -9.23 -4.56 -1.66
CA ALA A 99 -10.56 -4.94 -2.12
C ALA A 99 -10.47 -5.43 -3.59
N PRO A 100 -11.54 -6.01 -4.17
CA PRO A 100 -11.58 -6.36 -5.59
C PRO A 100 -11.12 -5.19 -6.48
N PHE A 101 -10.34 -5.45 -7.53
CA PHE A 101 -9.71 -4.39 -8.30
C PHE A 101 -10.72 -3.47 -8.99
N SER A 102 -11.91 -4.01 -9.34
CA SER A 102 -13.00 -3.23 -9.91
C SER A 102 -13.61 -2.17 -8.96
N THR A 103 -13.38 -2.24 -7.64
CA THR A 103 -13.99 -1.27 -6.71
C THR A 103 -13.33 0.11 -6.80
N GLY A 104 -12.04 0.17 -7.14
CA GLY A 104 -11.27 1.42 -7.22
C GLY A 104 -10.92 2.05 -5.87
N HIS A 105 -11.27 1.41 -4.75
CA HIS A 105 -11.02 1.94 -3.40
C HIS A 105 -11.01 0.86 -2.32
N GLY A 106 -10.34 1.16 -1.21
CA GLY A 106 -10.31 0.31 -0.02
C GLY A 106 -9.49 0.96 1.10
N THR A 107 -9.01 0.14 2.04
CA THR A 107 -8.21 0.61 3.18
C THR A 107 -6.97 -0.24 3.36
N ILE A 108 -5.86 0.41 3.70
CA ILE A 108 -4.65 -0.28 4.15
C ILE A 108 -4.33 0.15 5.58
N SER A 109 -3.69 -0.74 6.33
CA SER A 109 -3.16 -0.40 7.65
C SER A 109 -1.65 -0.62 7.67
N VAL A 110 -0.93 0.27 8.34
CA VAL A 110 0.51 0.15 8.57
C VAL A 110 0.77 0.09 10.06
N ILE A 111 1.46 -0.96 10.47
CA ILE A 111 1.88 -1.16 11.86
C ILE A 111 3.38 -0.92 11.88
N ALA A 112 3.81 0.19 12.48
CA ALA A 112 5.20 0.58 12.51
C ALA A 112 5.75 0.57 13.95
N SER A 113 6.96 0.03 14.13
CA SER A 113 7.69 0.08 15.41
C SER A 113 8.49 1.37 15.61
N GLY A 114 8.53 2.22 14.59
CA GLY A 114 9.12 3.56 14.56
C GLY A 114 8.34 4.43 13.57
N GLY A 115 8.62 5.74 13.51
CA GLY A 115 7.94 6.59 12.52
C GLY A 115 8.30 6.17 11.09
N ALA A 116 7.29 6.13 10.22
CA ALA A 116 7.45 5.70 8.82
C ALA A 116 6.77 6.67 7.87
N VAL A 117 7.32 6.81 6.67
CA VAL A 117 6.66 7.47 5.54
C VAL A 117 6.29 6.40 4.53
N VAL A 118 5.02 6.39 4.16
CA VAL A 118 4.47 5.58 3.07
C VAL A 118 4.27 6.52 1.89
N SER A 119 5.13 6.41 0.87
CA SER A 119 4.98 7.23 -0.33
C SER A 119 3.88 6.66 -1.21
N LEU A 120 2.74 7.34 -1.10
CA LEU A 120 1.59 7.27 -1.99
C LEU A 120 1.43 8.68 -2.62
N LEU A 121 0.32 8.91 -3.31
CA LEU A 121 -0.06 10.23 -3.82
C LEU A 121 -1.30 10.72 -3.05
N PRO A 122 -1.17 11.63 -2.06
CA PRO A 122 0.06 12.16 -1.44
C PRO A 122 0.78 11.17 -0.50
N SER A 123 1.96 11.55 0.03
CA SER A 123 2.68 10.73 1.01
C SER A 123 1.99 10.74 2.37
N TRP A 124 2.11 9.63 3.09
CA TRP A 124 1.46 9.40 4.37
C TRP A 124 2.50 9.15 5.47
N HIS A 125 2.43 9.94 6.52
CA HIS A 125 3.26 9.77 7.73
C HIS A 125 2.53 8.89 8.73
N VAL A 126 3.22 7.85 9.19
CA VAL A 126 2.71 6.83 10.11
C VAL A 126 3.41 6.98 11.45
N LEU A 127 2.61 7.08 12.52
CA LEU A 127 3.10 7.20 13.88
C LEU A 127 3.48 5.83 14.48
N PRO A 128 4.41 5.78 15.44
CA PRO A 128 4.90 4.53 16.04
C PRO A 128 3.99 3.95 17.14
N ASP A 129 2.69 4.28 17.15
CA ASP A 129 1.75 4.05 18.26
C ASP A 129 0.70 2.96 17.98
N GLY A 130 0.90 2.16 16.94
CA GLY A 130 0.04 1.03 16.61
C GLY A 130 -0.38 1.00 15.14
N PRO A 131 -1.48 0.29 14.80
CA PRO A 131 -2.02 0.25 13.46
C PRO A 131 -2.56 1.63 13.06
N ASN A 132 -1.93 2.24 12.07
CA ASN A 132 -2.42 3.44 11.42
C ASN A 132 -3.17 3.00 10.16
N THR A 133 -4.41 3.42 9.98
CA THR A 133 -5.25 2.99 8.83
C THR A 133 -5.55 4.17 7.94
N GLN A 134 -5.51 3.96 6.63
CA GLN A 134 -5.78 5.01 5.67
C GLN A 134 -6.59 4.51 4.47
N ALA A 135 -7.49 5.38 4.00
CA ALA A 135 -8.25 5.15 2.78
C ALA A 135 -7.34 5.31 1.55
N VAL A 136 -7.46 4.37 0.62
CA VAL A 136 -6.72 4.36 -0.64
C VAL A 136 -7.66 4.25 -1.83
N SER A 137 -7.25 4.83 -2.96
CA SER A 137 -7.96 4.76 -4.23
C SER A 137 -7.04 4.27 -5.35
N TRP A 138 -7.62 3.78 -6.44
CA TRP A 138 -6.90 3.41 -7.66
C TRP A 138 -7.82 3.49 -8.87
N THR A 139 -7.24 3.44 -10.06
CA THR A 139 -8.02 3.31 -11.30
C THR A 139 -8.53 1.88 -11.41
N PRO A 140 -9.85 1.63 -11.32
CA PRO A 140 -10.38 0.28 -11.43
C PRO A 140 -10.22 -0.26 -12.85
N GLY A 141 -10.08 -1.58 -12.96
CA GLY A 141 -10.08 -2.32 -14.21
C GLY A 141 -11.06 -3.49 -14.16
N PRO A 142 -11.13 -4.30 -15.23
CA PRO A 142 -11.93 -5.51 -15.22
C PRO A 142 -11.41 -6.47 -14.15
N ASP A 143 -12.30 -6.95 -13.29
CA ASP A 143 -12.01 -8.15 -12.50
C ASP A 143 -12.04 -9.36 -13.44
N CYS A 144 -11.26 -10.38 -13.12
CA CYS A 144 -11.21 -11.61 -13.91
C CYS A 144 -12.53 -12.41 -13.97
N ASP A 145 -13.57 -11.95 -13.28
CA ASP A 145 -14.86 -12.64 -13.12
C ASP A 145 -16.00 -12.05 -13.97
N LYS A 146 -15.70 -11.19 -14.96
CA LYS A 146 -16.72 -10.78 -15.95
C LYS A 146 -16.40 -11.29 -17.35
N PRO A 147 -17.12 -12.30 -17.86
CA PRO A 147 -17.19 -12.50 -19.31
C PRO A 147 -17.82 -11.26 -19.95
N PHE A 148 -17.24 -10.82 -21.07
CA PHE A 148 -17.78 -9.77 -21.93
C PHE A 148 -19.16 -10.15 -22.48
#